data_AF-A0A7K2KUZ1-F1
#
_entry.id   AF-A0A7K2KUZ1-F1
#
_cell.length_a   1.000
_cell.length_b   1.000
_cell.length_c   1.000
_cell.angle_alpha   90.00
_cell.angle_beta   90.00
_cell.angle_gamma   90.00
#
_symmetry.space_group_name_H-M   'P 1'
#
loop_
_entity.id
_entity.type
_entity.pdbx_description
1 polymer ?
#
loop_
_entity_poly.entity_id
_entity_poly.type
_entity_poly.pdbx_seq_one_letter_code
_entity_poly.pdbx_strand_id
1 'polypeptide(L)'
;MRRWLLMADDKGSSYELARESEGAEEGWHAAPSVVTDLDVQPGDPVLLWRRGRSGGVVALGEVVRTAPSGEPDIFGWLSGRRQEERGGERPPASSRVTTRFFRLALSSPVSGRSLRAAGLSHVAQQARATTWRRGVVRLDLTDAQWERVVELVDESVPPSDTPTAWHVPPGAVVDRAELHQLYGGPLRLRVGPSGRTPNAFLFLDHAEAGEPAPRQDGSVLLAPGQVQGTEGWSHENLVTLTHRRRGIPLRVFLARRAECLYLGEYAVAVDRPIEQWVDTGLREGGSSRSRRSRPVGTRTPLFRLLPVHGLELSDLGQEPFDGRARVRLRPVPADEQAAVAVVQELLALLRSEPETAASLGELDEAQLLAHLVQRARRQADLDRLRAAVENPDSTEGDLQKIVEGMTWIFGGEFLPGTARRSLTQGDQLDLVLLRPDGTLHGVELKKASIRSLVTRHRNHLIAGREVDKAKGQALNYLCELDEKRAQILVDLKIDPRRASMTVVIGNRGFAAAGASPEEIDEVFRILNAHLSRVDITTYDRLIENAQRMIDLSVSGG
;
A
#
# COMPACT_ATOMS: atom_id res chain seq x y z
N MET A 1 -6.62 -32.85 17.33
CA MET A 1 -5.43 -31.99 17.20
C MET A 1 -5.87 -30.66 16.62
N ARG A 2 -5.38 -29.51 17.12
CA ARG A 2 -5.82 -28.20 16.59
C ARG A 2 -4.84 -27.72 15.53
N ARG A 3 -5.35 -27.04 14.50
CA ARG A 3 -4.56 -26.53 13.39
C ARG A 3 -4.52 -25.02 13.44
N TRP A 4 -3.38 -24.45 13.13
CA TRP A 4 -3.17 -23.01 13.25
C TRP A 4 -2.58 -22.42 11.97
N LEU A 5 -2.93 -21.17 11.72
CA LEU A 5 -2.33 -20.33 10.70
C LEU A 5 -1.59 -19.20 11.41
N LEU A 6 -0.27 -19.18 11.24
CA LEU A 6 0.61 -18.11 11.69
C LEU A 6 0.82 -17.13 10.54
N MET A 7 0.63 -15.84 10.81
CA MET A 7 0.92 -14.78 9.85
C MET A 7 2.42 -14.46 9.88
N ALA A 8 3.03 -14.38 8.71
CA ALA A 8 4.42 -13.98 8.59
C ALA A 8 4.62 -12.54 9.08
N ASP A 9 5.77 -12.30 9.71
CA ASP A 9 6.14 -10.98 10.22
C ASP A 9 6.25 -9.96 9.10
N ASP A 10 5.79 -8.74 9.36
CA ASP A 10 6.01 -7.64 8.44
C ASP A 10 7.42 -7.05 8.62
N LYS A 11 7.76 -6.11 7.75
CA LYS A 11 9.06 -5.45 7.78
C LYS A 11 9.24 -4.65 9.08
N GLY A 12 8.21 -4.01 9.62
CA GLY A 12 8.26 -3.17 10.81
C GLY A 12 8.42 -3.95 12.12
N SER A 13 7.64 -5.01 12.32
CA SER A 13 7.67 -5.84 13.53
C SER A 13 9.03 -6.53 13.72
N SER A 14 9.69 -6.89 12.62
CA SER A 14 11.04 -7.45 12.60
C SER A 14 12.10 -6.51 13.22
N TYR A 15 11.87 -5.19 13.22
CA TYR A 15 12.78 -4.20 13.84
C TYR A 15 12.50 -3.96 15.32
N GLU A 16 11.25 -4.07 15.75
CA GLU A 16 10.89 -3.95 17.18
C GLU A 16 11.52 -5.11 17.98
N LEU A 17 11.55 -6.31 17.42
CA LEU A 17 12.25 -7.47 17.99
C LEU A 17 13.77 -7.28 18.13
N ALA A 18 14.38 -6.51 17.23
CA ALA A 18 15.81 -6.21 17.31
C ALA A 18 16.13 -5.25 18.47
N ARG A 19 15.18 -4.35 18.81
CA ARG A 19 15.26 -3.52 20.02
C ARG A 19 15.00 -4.33 21.29
N GLU A 20 14.05 -5.25 21.28
CA GLU A 20 13.78 -6.13 22.44
C GLU A 20 14.91 -7.12 22.71
N SER A 21 15.72 -7.43 21.69
CA SER A 21 16.92 -8.28 21.81
C SER A 21 18.19 -7.51 22.20
N GLU A 22 18.10 -6.22 22.53
CA GLU A 22 19.22 -5.43 23.07
C GLU A 22 19.71 -6.07 24.39
N GLY A 23 20.80 -6.83 24.28
CA GLY A 23 21.42 -7.56 25.40
C GLY A 23 21.68 -9.06 25.16
N ALA A 24 21.12 -9.65 24.09
CA ALA A 24 21.27 -11.08 23.79
C ALA A 24 22.00 -11.33 22.45
N GLU A 25 23.21 -10.78 22.29
CA GLU A 25 24.03 -11.01 21.09
C GLU A 25 24.46 -12.48 20.93
N GLU A 26 24.42 -13.26 22.01
CA GLU A 26 24.67 -14.71 22.06
C GLU A 26 23.39 -15.58 22.02
N GLY A 27 22.20 -14.98 21.88
CA GLY A 27 20.92 -15.66 22.12
C GLY A 27 19.84 -15.53 21.05
N TRP A 28 20.16 -15.06 19.84
CA TRP A 28 19.14 -14.93 18.79
C TRP A 28 18.53 -16.30 18.45
N HIS A 29 17.23 -16.46 18.67
CA HIS A 29 16.47 -17.62 18.23
C HIS A 29 15.72 -17.28 16.94
N ALA A 30 16.07 -17.95 15.84
CA ALA A 30 15.40 -17.75 14.55
C ALA A 30 14.02 -18.45 14.49
N ALA A 31 13.62 -19.15 15.56
CA ALA A 31 12.32 -19.78 15.70
C ALA A 31 11.20 -18.71 15.72
N PRO A 32 10.22 -18.77 14.81
CA PRO A 32 9.10 -17.84 14.81
C PRO A 32 8.27 -18.00 16.08
N SER A 33 7.99 -16.87 16.75
CA SER A 33 7.20 -16.84 17.98
C SER A 33 6.13 -15.76 17.96
N VAL A 34 4.99 -16.03 18.58
CA VAL A 34 3.85 -15.11 18.66
C VAL A 34 3.24 -15.15 20.06
N VAL A 35 2.77 -14.01 20.56
CA VAL A 35 1.99 -13.94 21.81
C VAL A 35 0.51 -14.06 21.46
N THR A 36 -0.21 -14.93 22.16
CA THR A 36 -1.64 -15.17 21.92
C THR A 36 -2.36 -15.56 23.21
N ASP A 37 -3.65 -15.24 23.28
CA ASP A 37 -4.61 -15.69 24.28
C ASP A 37 -5.28 -17.03 23.89
N LEU A 38 -4.98 -17.55 22.71
CA LEU A 38 -5.52 -18.81 22.21
C LEU A 38 -4.85 -20.00 22.91
N ASP A 39 -5.63 -21.03 23.17
CA ASP A 39 -5.18 -22.29 23.76
C ASP A 39 -4.44 -23.15 22.72
N VAL A 40 -3.20 -22.77 22.45
CA VAL A 40 -2.26 -23.39 21.50
C VAL A 40 -1.34 -24.36 22.23
N GLN A 41 -1.31 -25.63 21.81
CA GLN A 41 -0.59 -26.68 22.51
C GLN A 41 0.66 -27.15 21.75
N PRO A 42 1.75 -27.53 22.44
CA PRO A 42 2.89 -28.19 21.81
C PRO A 42 2.46 -29.42 21.00
N GLY A 43 3.05 -29.57 19.82
CA GLY A 43 2.69 -30.57 18.81
C GLY A 43 1.65 -30.08 17.81
N ASP A 44 0.84 -29.05 18.13
CA ASP A 44 -0.21 -28.61 17.20
C ASP A 44 0.39 -28.17 15.84
N PRO A 45 -0.17 -28.63 14.71
CA PRO A 45 0.27 -28.25 13.37
C PRO A 45 0.03 -26.77 13.05
N VAL A 46 0.98 -26.16 12.33
CA VAL A 46 0.99 -24.74 11.98
C VAL A 46 1.34 -24.52 10.50
N LEU A 47 0.55 -23.68 9.83
CA LEU A 47 0.88 -23.09 8.52
C LEU A 47 1.51 -21.71 8.71
N LEU A 48 2.53 -21.36 7.92
CA LEU A 48 2.99 -19.97 7.81
C LEU A 48 2.36 -19.32 6.58
N TRP A 49 1.71 -18.18 6.76
CA TRP A 49 1.12 -17.39 5.68
C TRP A 49 1.89 -16.10 5.41
N ARG A 50 2.44 -15.96 4.19
CA ARG A 50 3.01 -14.69 3.72
C ARG A 50 1.90 -13.77 3.21
N ARG A 51 1.93 -12.47 3.58
CA ARG A 51 1.01 -11.43 3.06
C ARG A 51 1.56 -10.77 1.78
N GLY A 52 0.69 -10.08 1.03
CA GLY A 52 1.06 -9.23 -0.11
C GLY A 52 1.08 -9.92 -1.49
N ARG A 53 1.74 -9.28 -2.48
CA ARG A 53 1.95 -9.82 -3.84
C ARG A 53 2.80 -11.10 -3.74
N SER A 54 2.21 -12.27 -4.06
CA SER A 54 2.68 -13.62 -3.71
C SER A 54 2.49 -14.09 -2.27
N GLY A 55 1.40 -13.63 -1.66
CA GLY A 55 0.89 -14.20 -0.44
C GLY A 55 0.31 -15.60 -0.63
N GLY A 56 0.42 -16.41 0.42
CA GLY A 56 0.07 -17.83 0.40
C GLY A 56 0.74 -18.58 1.55
N VAL A 57 0.49 -19.89 1.59
CA VAL A 57 1.16 -20.77 2.56
C VAL A 57 2.59 -21.01 2.08
N VAL A 58 3.57 -20.67 2.93
CA VAL A 58 5.01 -20.71 2.60
C VAL A 58 5.81 -21.65 3.50
N ALA A 59 5.20 -22.21 4.54
CA ALA A 59 5.83 -23.23 5.38
C ALA A 59 4.80 -24.10 6.13
N LEU A 60 5.23 -25.32 6.45
CA LEU A 60 4.54 -26.27 7.33
C LEU A 60 5.40 -26.56 8.55
N GLY A 61 4.76 -26.56 9.72
CA GLY A 61 5.45 -26.69 10.99
C GLY A 61 4.54 -27.17 12.10
N GLU A 62 5.06 -27.06 13.30
CA GLU A 62 4.37 -27.40 14.54
C GLU A 62 4.75 -26.42 15.65
N VAL A 63 3.91 -26.38 16.67
CA VAL A 63 4.21 -25.69 17.93
C VAL A 63 5.20 -26.54 18.71
N VAL A 64 6.36 -25.98 19.06
CA VAL A 64 7.37 -26.66 19.88
C VAL A 64 7.30 -26.28 21.35
N ARG A 65 6.83 -25.05 21.65
CA ARG A 65 6.75 -24.57 23.04
C ARG A 65 5.62 -23.56 23.21
N THR A 66 4.89 -23.67 24.29
CA THR A 66 3.96 -22.65 24.79
C THR A 66 4.41 -22.27 26.20
N ALA A 67 4.70 -21.00 26.44
CA ALA A 67 5.12 -20.50 27.75
C ALA A 67 4.25 -19.30 28.16
N PRO A 68 3.87 -19.16 29.45
CA PRO A 68 3.15 -17.98 29.92
C PRO A 68 4.00 -16.73 29.64
N SER A 69 3.40 -15.73 29.03
CA SER A 69 4.06 -14.44 28.77
C SER A 69 3.85 -13.53 29.99
N GLY A 70 4.95 -13.11 30.62
CA GLY A 70 4.92 -12.07 31.67
C GLY A 70 4.77 -10.66 31.10
N GLU A 71 4.97 -10.50 29.79
CA GLU A 71 4.73 -9.26 29.07
C GLU A 71 3.24 -9.14 28.74
N PRO A 72 2.52 -8.17 29.33
CA PRO A 72 1.26 -7.76 28.75
C PRO A 72 1.57 -7.21 27.35
N ASP A 73 0.74 -7.56 26.38
CA ASP A 73 0.65 -6.80 25.14
C ASP A 73 0.59 -5.31 25.53
N ILE A 74 1.53 -4.49 25.03
CA ILE A 74 1.69 -3.07 25.38
C ILE A 74 0.34 -2.33 25.22
N PHE A 75 -0.52 -2.82 24.33
CA PHE A 75 -1.87 -2.30 24.11
C PHE A 75 -2.98 -3.02 24.90
N GLY A 76 -2.75 -4.24 25.37
CA GLY A 76 -3.57 -4.91 26.40
C GLY A 76 -3.64 -4.10 27.70
N TRP A 77 -2.54 -3.42 28.04
CA TRP A 77 -2.46 -2.46 29.15
C TRP A 77 -3.36 -1.22 28.93
N LEU A 78 -3.51 -0.76 27.67
CA LEU A 78 -4.39 0.37 27.31
C LEU A 78 -5.88 -0.01 27.33
N SER A 79 -6.23 -1.25 26.95
CA SER A 79 -7.61 -1.77 27.11
C SER A 79 -7.96 -2.12 28.56
N GLY A 80 -6.99 -2.60 29.34
CA GLY A 80 -7.18 -2.96 30.75
C GLY A 80 -7.55 -1.76 31.63
N ARG A 81 -7.02 -0.57 31.34
CA ARG A 81 -7.37 0.66 32.07
C ARG A 81 -8.82 1.11 31.92
N ARG A 82 -9.52 0.71 30.86
CA ARG A 82 -10.98 0.94 30.72
C ARG A 82 -11.82 -0.14 31.40
N GLN A 83 -11.24 -1.29 31.74
CA GLN A 83 -11.95 -2.42 32.31
C GLN A 83 -11.79 -2.53 33.84
N GLU A 84 -10.71 -1.97 34.40
CA GLU A 84 -10.53 -1.84 35.87
C GLU A 84 -11.58 -0.93 36.52
N GLU A 85 -12.18 0.02 35.79
CA GLU A 85 -13.31 0.82 36.29
C GLU A 85 -14.66 0.06 36.29
N ARG A 86 -14.70 -1.17 35.76
CA ARG A 86 -15.92 -2.01 35.70
C ARG A 86 -15.67 -3.45 36.13
N GLY A 87 -15.01 -3.67 37.27
CA GLY A 87 -15.11 -4.92 38.06
C GLY A 87 -15.16 -6.25 37.29
N GLY A 88 -14.35 -6.40 36.23
CA GLY A 88 -14.36 -7.57 35.34
C GLY A 88 -13.17 -8.49 35.59
N GLU A 89 -13.39 -9.79 35.40
CA GLU A 89 -12.39 -10.85 35.53
C GLU A 89 -11.05 -10.52 34.87
N ARG A 90 -9.97 -10.97 35.54
CA ARG A 90 -8.58 -10.83 35.09
C ARG A 90 -8.46 -11.32 33.63
N PRO A 91 -7.84 -10.57 32.70
CA PRO A 91 -7.69 -11.03 31.32
C PRO A 91 -6.97 -12.39 31.28
N PRO A 92 -7.33 -13.28 30.33
CA PRO A 92 -6.68 -14.58 30.22
C PRO A 92 -5.17 -14.39 30.08
N ALA A 93 -4.40 -15.25 30.77
CA ALA A 93 -2.96 -15.22 30.70
C ALA A 93 -2.51 -15.43 29.25
N SER A 94 -1.87 -14.42 28.65
CA SER A 94 -1.29 -14.56 27.32
C SER A 94 -0.14 -15.55 27.36
N SER A 95 0.01 -16.32 26.29
CA SER A 95 1.06 -17.31 26.12
C SER A 95 1.91 -16.97 24.90
N ARG A 96 3.23 -17.05 25.06
CA ARG A 96 4.18 -16.98 23.95
C ARG A 96 4.33 -18.38 23.36
N VAL A 97 3.90 -18.51 22.10
CA VAL A 97 3.97 -19.73 21.30
C VAL A 97 5.21 -19.66 20.43
N THR A 98 6.03 -20.71 20.46
CA THR A 98 7.22 -20.87 19.59
C THR A 98 6.96 -22.01 18.61
N THR A 99 7.27 -21.79 17.35
CA THR A 99 6.99 -22.72 16.26
C THR A 99 8.27 -23.17 15.54
N ARG A 100 8.24 -24.37 14.98
CA ARG A 100 9.30 -24.95 14.17
C ARG A 100 8.73 -25.36 12.82
N PHE A 101 9.30 -24.82 11.75
CA PHE A 101 8.92 -25.17 10.38
C PHE A 101 9.87 -26.23 9.82
N PHE A 102 9.32 -27.39 9.46
CA PHE A 102 10.05 -28.53 8.92
C PHE A 102 9.91 -28.68 7.40
N ARG A 103 8.88 -28.06 6.78
CA ARG A 103 8.86 -27.84 5.32
C ARG A 103 8.80 -26.37 4.99
N LEU A 104 9.64 -25.96 4.04
CA LEU A 104 9.74 -24.57 3.57
C LEU A 104 9.42 -24.54 2.07
N ALA A 105 8.45 -23.69 1.72
CA ALA A 105 8.04 -23.40 0.35
C ALA A 105 8.09 -21.88 0.11
N LEU A 106 9.19 -21.23 0.54
CA LEU A 106 9.29 -19.77 0.54
C LEU A 106 9.26 -19.21 -0.89
N SER A 107 9.89 -19.91 -1.83
CA SER A 107 9.84 -19.60 -3.27
C SER A 107 8.54 -20.01 -3.96
N SER A 108 7.82 -20.99 -3.41
CA SER A 108 6.68 -21.63 -4.05
C SER A 108 5.45 -21.56 -3.14
N PRO A 109 4.92 -20.36 -2.84
CA PRO A 109 3.77 -20.25 -1.95
C PRO A 109 2.56 -21.01 -2.53
N VAL A 110 1.85 -21.77 -1.70
CA VAL A 110 0.52 -22.27 -2.08
C VAL A 110 -0.42 -21.08 -2.13
N SER A 111 -0.70 -20.64 -3.35
CA SER A 111 -1.47 -19.43 -3.59
C SER A 111 -2.93 -19.59 -3.17
N GLY A 112 -3.60 -18.47 -2.90
CA GLY A 112 -5.06 -18.48 -2.69
C GLY A 112 -5.83 -19.04 -3.90
N ARG A 113 -5.28 -18.98 -5.12
CA ARG A 113 -5.89 -19.61 -6.32
C ARG A 113 -5.80 -21.13 -6.23
N SER A 114 -4.64 -21.67 -5.87
CA SER A 114 -4.42 -23.11 -5.68
C SER A 114 -5.30 -23.68 -4.57
N LEU A 115 -5.39 -22.97 -3.44
CA LEU A 115 -6.29 -23.34 -2.33
C LEU A 115 -7.76 -23.34 -2.77
N ARG A 116 -8.22 -22.34 -3.53
CA ARG A 116 -9.59 -22.31 -4.06
C ARG A 116 -9.87 -23.47 -5.01
N ALA A 117 -8.94 -23.75 -5.93
CA ALA A 117 -9.08 -24.87 -6.87
C ALA A 117 -9.19 -26.23 -6.15
N ALA A 118 -8.56 -26.36 -4.98
CA ALA A 118 -8.65 -27.55 -4.13
C ALA A 118 -9.82 -27.54 -3.13
N GLY A 119 -10.76 -26.58 -3.20
CA GLY A 119 -11.90 -26.49 -2.28
C GLY A 119 -11.55 -25.97 -0.88
N LEU A 120 -10.37 -25.37 -0.69
CA LEU A 120 -9.83 -24.87 0.58
C LEU A 120 -9.84 -23.34 0.64
N SER A 121 -10.84 -22.71 0.01
CA SER A 121 -10.97 -21.25 -0.10
C SER A 121 -11.00 -20.54 1.26
N HIS A 122 -11.57 -21.18 2.27
CA HIS A 122 -11.72 -20.65 3.63
C HIS A 122 -10.37 -20.41 4.32
N VAL A 123 -9.32 -21.18 4.02
CA VAL A 123 -7.96 -20.95 4.56
C VAL A 123 -7.45 -19.57 4.14
N ALA A 124 -7.60 -19.23 2.85
CA ALA A 124 -7.20 -17.93 2.33
C ALA A 124 -8.10 -16.79 2.83
N GLN A 125 -9.39 -17.06 3.06
CA GLN A 125 -10.32 -16.07 3.63
C GLN A 125 -9.97 -15.76 5.09
N GLN A 126 -9.69 -16.77 5.90
CA GLN A 126 -9.25 -16.62 7.29
C GLN A 126 -7.92 -15.84 7.36
N ALA A 127 -6.96 -16.14 6.50
CA ALA A 127 -5.71 -15.40 6.40
C ALA A 127 -5.91 -13.89 6.14
N ARG A 128 -6.88 -13.54 5.29
CA ARG A 128 -7.21 -12.14 4.93
C ARG A 128 -7.96 -11.41 6.04
N ALA A 129 -8.91 -12.09 6.69
CA ALA A 129 -9.65 -11.55 7.82
C ALA A 129 -8.78 -11.36 9.08
N THR A 130 -7.62 -12.01 9.11
CA THR A 130 -6.66 -11.89 10.21
C THR A 130 -5.99 -10.51 10.18
N THR A 131 -6.39 -9.65 11.10
CA THR A 131 -5.76 -8.34 11.30
C THR A 131 -4.32 -8.49 11.81
N TRP A 132 -3.51 -7.45 11.65
CA TRP A 132 -2.18 -7.30 12.26
C TRP A 132 -2.15 -7.59 13.77
N ARG A 133 -3.29 -7.42 14.47
CA ARG A 133 -3.46 -7.66 15.92
C ARG A 133 -3.47 -9.14 16.33
N ARG A 134 -3.74 -10.08 15.40
CA ARG A 134 -3.73 -11.52 15.69
C ARG A 134 -2.68 -12.18 14.79
N GLY A 135 -1.49 -12.40 15.32
CA GLY A 135 -0.42 -13.08 14.59
C GLY A 135 -0.72 -14.56 14.32
N VAL A 136 -1.69 -15.15 15.02
CA VAL A 136 -2.10 -16.56 14.87
C VAL A 136 -3.62 -16.70 14.90
N VAL A 137 -4.16 -17.61 14.07
CA VAL A 137 -5.58 -17.95 14.04
C VAL A 137 -5.79 -19.46 13.96
N ARG A 138 -6.90 -19.94 14.51
CA ARG A 138 -7.31 -21.35 14.41
C ARG A 138 -7.87 -21.64 13.02
N LEU A 139 -7.46 -22.77 12.45
CA LEU A 139 -7.99 -23.33 11.21
C LEU A 139 -8.97 -24.46 11.53
N ASP A 140 -10.20 -24.35 11.05
CA ASP A 140 -11.21 -25.40 11.17
C ASP A 140 -11.15 -26.31 9.92
N LEU A 141 -10.08 -27.12 9.86
CA LEU A 141 -9.81 -28.08 8.79
C LEU A 141 -10.06 -29.51 9.29
N THR A 142 -10.69 -30.34 8.47
CA THR A 142 -10.70 -31.80 8.67
C THR A 142 -9.33 -32.41 8.40
N ASP A 143 -9.12 -33.67 8.79
CA ASP A 143 -7.84 -34.37 8.55
C ASP A 143 -7.53 -34.50 7.06
N ALA A 144 -8.52 -34.89 6.25
CA ALA A 144 -8.38 -34.95 4.80
C ALA A 144 -8.10 -33.57 4.17
N GLN A 145 -8.71 -32.49 4.68
CA GLN A 145 -8.44 -31.13 4.18
C GLN A 145 -7.02 -30.68 4.54
N TRP A 146 -6.52 -31.05 5.72
CA TRP A 146 -5.15 -30.77 6.12
C TRP A 146 -4.12 -31.55 5.28
N GLU A 147 -4.35 -32.84 5.08
CA GLU A 147 -3.55 -33.66 4.17
C GLU A 147 -3.50 -33.04 2.78
N ARG A 148 -4.64 -32.55 2.27
CA ARG A 148 -4.67 -31.86 0.98
C ARG A 148 -3.85 -30.56 0.98
N VAL A 149 -3.83 -29.78 2.06
CA VAL A 149 -2.93 -28.62 2.17
C VAL A 149 -1.47 -29.06 2.13
N VAL A 150 -1.12 -30.13 2.82
CA VAL A 150 0.25 -30.68 2.84
C VAL A 150 0.68 -31.11 1.43
N GLU A 151 -0.18 -31.85 0.73
CA GLU A 151 0.06 -32.23 -0.67
C GLU A 151 0.26 -31.00 -1.57
N LEU A 152 -0.58 -29.97 -1.43
CA LEU A 152 -0.44 -28.74 -2.22
C LEU A 152 0.88 -27.99 -1.96
N VAL A 153 1.42 -28.08 -0.74
CA VAL A 153 2.75 -27.50 -0.44
C VAL A 153 3.84 -28.28 -1.18
N ASP A 154 3.74 -29.61 -1.23
CA ASP A 154 4.70 -30.46 -1.93
C ASP A 154 4.57 -30.36 -3.46
N GLU A 155 3.36 -30.15 -3.98
CA GLU A 155 3.06 -29.92 -5.40
C GLU A 155 3.34 -28.48 -5.86
N SER A 156 3.69 -27.58 -4.94
CA SER A 156 3.79 -26.15 -5.24
C SER A 156 4.95 -25.82 -6.19
N VAL A 157 4.64 -25.03 -7.21
CA VAL A 157 5.61 -24.59 -8.22
C VAL A 157 5.94 -23.11 -8.01
N PRO A 158 7.20 -22.67 -8.23
CA PRO A 158 7.52 -21.26 -8.19
C PRO A 158 6.62 -20.45 -9.13
N PRO A 159 6.19 -19.25 -8.75
CA PRO A 159 5.39 -18.40 -9.62
C PRO A 159 6.16 -18.08 -10.90
N SER A 160 5.47 -18.16 -12.03
CA SER A 160 6.01 -17.80 -13.36
C SER A 160 5.80 -16.33 -13.71
N ASP A 161 4.87 -15.66 -13.02
CA ASP A 161 4.37 -14.34 -13.40
C ASP A 161 5.06 -13.23 -12.61
N THR A 162 5.39 -12.13 -13.29
CA THR A 162 5.91 -10.92 -12.64
C THR A 162 4.86 -10.28 -11.73
N PRO A 163 5.24 -9.61 -10.63
CA PRO A 163 6.61 -9.31 -10.22
C PRO A 163 7.30 -10.45 -9.44
N THR A 164 6.61 -11.54 -9.12
CA THR A 164 7.10 -12.50 -8.11
C THR A 164 7.89 -13.66 -8.68
N ALA A 165 7.94 -13.76 -10.00
CA ALA A 165 8.71 -14.77 -10.70
C ALA A 165 10.22 -14.73 -10.43
N TRP A 166 10.81 -15.91 -10.29
CA TRP A 166 12.25 -16.11 -10.15
C TRP A 166 12.75 -16.99 -11.28
N HIS A 167 13.57 -16.42 -12.17
CA HIS A 167 14.00 -17.09 -13.41
C HIS A 167 15.50 -17.41 -13.44
N VAL A 168 16.19 -17.31 -12.30
CA VAL A 168 17.60 -17.66 -12.20
C VAL A 168 17.72 -19.08 -11.64
N PRO A 169 18.09 -20.08 -12.44
CA PRO A 169 18.31 -21.43 -11.94
C PRO A 169 19.63 -21.52 -11.16
N PRO A 170 19.75 -22.36 -10.13
CA PRO A 170 21.02 -22.60 -9.45
C PRO A 170 22.13 -22.99 -10.43
N GLY A 171 23.33 -22.45 -10.23
CA GLY A 171 24.48 -22.63 -11.10
C GLY A 171 24.54 -21.67 -12.30
N ALA A 172 23.52 -20.84 -12.53
CA ALA A 172 23.61 -19.76 -13.51
C ALA A 172 24.39 -18.57 -12.97
N VAL A 173 25.10 -17.90 -13.87
CA VAL A 173 25.78 -16.62 -13.61
C VAL A 173 24.93 -15.47 -14.14
N VAL A 174 24.69 -14.47 -13.31
CA VAL A 174 23.95 -13.26 -13.67
C VAL A 174 24.78 -12.01 -13.37
N ASP A 175 24.50 -10.93 -14.07
CA ASP A 175 25.07 -9.63 -13.74
C ASP A 175 24.34 -9.03 -12.53
N ARG A 176 25.11 -8.54 -11.55
CA ARG A 176 24.56 -7.98 -10.31
C ARG A 176 23.70 -6.75 -10.56
N ALA A 177 24.07 -5.89 -11.51
CA ALA A 177 23.30 -4.70 -11.84
C ALA A 177 21.97 -5.07 -12.49
N GLU A 178 21.97 -6.06 -13.39
CA GLU A 178 20.74 -6.58 -13.99
C GLU A 178 19.79 -7.20 -12.94
N LEU A 179 20.35 -7.95 -11.97
CA LEU A 179 19.58 -8.54 -10.86
C LEU A 179 18.88 -7.45 -10.03
N HIS A 180 19.60 -6.40 -9.65
CA HIS A 180 19.02 -5.28 -8.90
C HIS A 180 18.12 -4.39 -9.76
N GLN A 181 18.33 -4.32 -11.08
CA GLN A 181 17.41 -3.62 -11.97
C GLN A 181 16.06 -4.34 -12.02
N LEU A 182 16.07 -5.67 -12.12
CA LEU A 182 14.85 -6.46 -12.21
C LEU A 182 14.13 -6.56 -10.86
N TYR A 183 14.85 -6.92 -9.80
CA TYR A 183 14.28 -7.22 -8.49
C TYR A 183 14.40 -6.06 -7.48
N GLY A 184 15.21 -5.03 -7.75
CA GLY A 184 15.43 -3.92 -6.82
C GLY A 184 16.43 -4.22 -5.71
N GLY A 185 16.55 -3.31 -4.76
CA GLY A 185 17.46 -3.41 -3.61
C GLY A 185 18.84 -2.76 -3.86
N PRO A 186 19.70 -2.73 -2.83
CA PRO A 186 20.94 -1.97 -2.85
C PRO A 186 22.09 -2.72 -3.53
N LEU A 187 22.70 -2.11 -4.57
CA LEU A 187 23.77 -2.69 -5.39
C LEU A 187 25.08 -3.02 -4.63
N ARG A 188 25.34 -2.35 -3.51
CA ARG A 188 26.64 -2.40 -2.82
C ARG A 188 26.66 -3.22 -1.55
N LEU A 189 25.50 -3.64 -1.03
CA LEU A 189 25.43 -4.32 0.26
C LEU A 189 25.66 -5.82 0.09
N ARG A 190 26.33 -6.45 1.03
CA ARG A 190 26.50 -7.91 1.04
C ARG A 190 25.16 -8.60 1.21
N VAL A 191 24.31 -8.01 2.04
CA VAL A 191 22.98 -8.51 2.36
C VAL A 191 21.96 -7.41 2.14
N GLY A 192 20.81 -7.75 1.58
CA GLY A 192 19.71 -6.79 1.52
C GLY A 192 18.39 -7.38 1.06
N PRO A 193 17.27 -6.72 1.37
CA PRO A 193 15.98 -7.08 0.81
C PRO A 193 15.91 -6.65 -0.66
N SER A 194 15.24 -7.46 -1.45
CA SER A 194 14.74 -7.06 -2.77
C SER A 194 13.75 -5.89 -2.60
N GLY A 195 13.80 -4.94 -3.53
CA GLY A 195 12.93 -3.76 -3.53
C GLY A 195 11.59 -3.97 -4.22
N ARG A 196 11.47 -5.02 -5.06
CA ARG A 196 10.31 -5.28 -5.91
C ARG A 196 9.66 -6.63 -5.67
N THR A 197 10.38 -7.56 -5.03
CA THR A 197 9.95 -8.95 -4.87
C THR A 197 10.17 -9.43 -3.44
N PRO A 198 9.46 -10.47 -2.99
CA PRO A 198 9.65 -11.02 -1.64
C PRO A 198 10.91 -11.88 -1.58
N ASN A 199 12.08 -11.34 -1.92
CA ASN A 199 13.36 -12.04 -1.83
C ASN A 199 14.33 -11.27 -0.90
N ALA A 200 15.22 -12.00 -0.25
CA ALA A 200 16.43 -11.45 0.35
C ALA A 200 17.64 -11.93 -0.47
N PHE A 201 18.63 -11.07 -0.64
CA PHE A 201 19.87 -11.38 -1.36
C PHE A 201 21.04 -11.41 -0.40
N LEU A 202 21.89 -12.42 -0.53
CA LEU A 202 23.17 -12.56 0.16
C LEU A 202 24.25 -12.84 -0.89
N PHE A 203 25.23 -11.95 -1.00
CA PHE A 203 26.35 -12.04 -1.94
C PHE A 203 27.62 -12.39 -1.17
N LEU A 204 28.24 -13.52 -1.46
CA LEU A 204 29.47 -13.99 -0.84
C LEU A 204 30.63 -13.69 -1.77
N ASP A 205 31.69 -13.03 -1.30
CA ASP A 205 32.84 -12.76 -2.15
C ASP A 205 33.65 -14.06 -2.35
N HIS A 206 33.90 -14.40 -3.61
CA HIS A 206 34.72 -15.56 -3.98
C HIS A 206 36.21 -15.35 -3.70
N ALA A 207 36.69 -14.11 -3.77
CA ALA A 207 38.12 -13.79 -3.65
C ALA A 207 38.57 -13.60 -2.19
N GLU A 208 37.64 -13.58 -1.23
CA GLU A 208 37.97 -13.49 0.18
C GLU A 208 38.66 -14.79 0.65
N ALA A 209 39.90 -14.66 1.14
CA ALA A 209 40.65 -15.73 1.77
C ALA A 209 40.93 -15.38 3.24
N GLY A 210 40.84 -16.36 4.14
CA GLY A 210 40.90 -16.14 5.60
C GLY A 210 39.54 -15.74 6.18
N GLU A 211 39.44 -15.54 7.49
CA GLU A 211 38.17 -15.07 8.08
C GLU A 211 37.92 -13.58 7.77
N PRO A 212 36.71 -13.17 7.35
CA PRO A 212 35.46 -13.94 7.30
C PRO A 212 35.06 -14.42 5.89
N ALA A 213 35.82 -15.32 5.26
CA ALA A 213 35.45 -15.94 3.98
C ALA A 213 34.31 -16.98 4.12
N PRO A 214 33.48 -17.17 3.08
CA PRO A 214 32.49 -18.23 3.06
C PRO A 214 33.16 -19.61 3.09
N ARG A 215 32.64 -20.53 3.90
CA ARG A 215 33.16 -21.92 3.96
C ARG A 215 32.05 -22.94 4.19
N GLN A 216 32.22 -24.12 3.62
CA GLN A 216 31.34 -25.25 3.86
C GLN A 216 31.82 -26.04 5.09
N ASP A 217 30.90 -26.38 5.99
CA ASP A 217 31.12 -27.24 7.15
C ASP A 217 30.02 -28.31 7.20
N GLY A 218 30.31 -29.50 6.67
CA GLY A 218 29.31 -30.52 6.41
C GLY A 218 28.21 -30.00 5.49
N SER A 219 26.95 -30.07 5.93
CA SER A 219 25.80 -29.54 5.19
C SER A 219 25.51 -28.06 5.47
N VAL A 220 26.34 -27.39 6.27
CA VAL A 220 26.14 -26.00 6.68
C VAL A 220 27.09 -25.10 5.91
N LEU A 221 26.53 -24.11 5.22
CA LEU A 221 27.31 -23.01 4.66
C LEU A 221 27.48 -21.93 5.73
N LEU A 222 28.72 -21.68 6.12
CA LEU A 222 29.07 -20.55 6.97
C LEU A 222 29.31 -19.34 6.08
N ALA A 223 28.44 -18.34 6.23
CA ALA A 223 28.37 -17.21 5.33
C ALA A 223 28.55 -15.88 6.09
N PRO A 224 29.54 -15.03 5.71
CA PRO A 224 29.64 -13.69 6.26
C PRO A 224 28.42 -12.83 5.96
N GLY A 225 27.92 -12.16 6.99
CA GLY A 225 26.90 -11.13 6.89
C GLY A 225 27.45 -9.76 6.49
N GLN A 226 26.58 -8.77 6.57
CA GLN A 226 26.95 -7.37 6.38
C GLN A 226 27.79 -6.88 7.57
N VAL A 227 28.92 -6.24 7.25
CA VAL A 227 29.75 -5.56 8.27
C VAL A 227 28.92 -4.48 8.95
N GLN A 228 28.93 -4.50 10.28
CA GLN A 228 28.17 -3.61 11.13
C GLN A 228 28.98 -3.12 12.34
N GLY A 229 28.43 -2.15 13.07
CA GLY A 229 29.00 -1.75 14.35
C GLY A 229 28.89 -2.85 15.40
N THR A 230 29.68 -2.72 16.47
CA THR A 230 29.63 -3.61 17.64
C THR A 230 28.37 -3.44 18.48
N GLU A 231 27.61 -2.36 18.30
CA GLU A 231 26.37 -2.11 19.03
C GLU A 231 25.15 -2.42 18.16
N GLY A 232 24.32 -3.35 18.62
CA GLY A 232 23.03 -3.67 18.00
C GLY A 232 23.12 -4.42 16.67
N TRP A 233 21.98 -4.57 15.99
CA TRP A 233 21.88 -5.27 14.70
C TRP A 233 21.76 -4.30 13.53
N SER A 234 22.51 -4.55 12.44
CA SER A 234 22.25 -3.86 11.18
C SER A 234 20.94 -4.33 10.53
N HIS A 235 20.30 -3.43 9.81
CA HIS A 235 19.08 -3.71 9.05
C HIS A 235 19.27 -4.87 8.07
N GLU A 236 20.43 -4.91 7.43
CA GLU A 236 20.82 -5.89 6.44
C GLU A 236 20.93 -7.29 7.06
N ASN A 237 21.58 -7.42 8.23
CA ASN A 237 21.72 -8.70 8.91
C ASN A 237 20.38 -9.21 9.47
N LEU A 238 19.50 -8.30 9.94
CA LEU A 238 18.16 -8.68 10.37
C LEU A 238 17.33 -9.27 9.26
N VAL A 239 17.48 -8.81 8.01
CA VAL A 239 16.78 -9.38 6.86
C VAL A 239 17.13 -10.86 6.68
N THR A 240 18.40 -11.24 6.85
CA THR A 240 18.83 -12.64 6.84
C THR A 240 18.27 -13.40 8.04
N LEU A 241 18.39 -12.87 9.26
CA LEU A 241 17.94 -13.57 10.47
C LEU A 241 16.41 -13.77 10.53
N THR A 242 15.63 -12.85 9.96
CA THR A 242 14.17 -12.85 10.02
C THR A 242 13.49 -13.43 8.79
N HIS A 243 14.23 -13.78 7.72
CA HIS A 243 13.63 -14.20 6.45
C HIS A 243 12.61 -15.36 6.60
N ARG A 244 12.87 -16.34 7.47
CA ARG A 244 11.93 -17.45 7.76
C ARG A 244 10.64 -16.95 8.40
N ARG A 245 10.76 -16.05 9.38
CA ARG A 245 9.61 -15.44 10.07
C ARG A 245 8.77 -14.59 9.13
N ARG A 246 9.44 -13.90 8.20
CA ARG A 246 8.84 -13.09 7.14
C ARG A 246 8.34 -13.92 5.95
N GLY A 247 8.63 -15.23 5.93
CA GLY A 247 8.24 -16.13 4.86
C GLY A 247 8.87 -15.80 3.50
N ILE A 248 10.05 -15.17 3.46
CA ILE A 248 10.72 -14.77 2.21
C ILE A 248 11.96 -15.65 1.94
N PRO A 249 12.20 -16.10 0.69
CA PRO A 249 13.41 -16.82 0.31
C PRO A 249 14.67 -15.97 0.50
N LEU A 250 15.71 -16.60 1.05
CA LEU A 250 17.07 -16.06 1.07
C LEU A 250 17.86 -16.66 -0.10
N ARG A 251 18.15 -15.83 -1.09
CA ARG A 251 18.87 -16.18 -2.30
C ARG A 251 20.37 -15.91 -2.09
N VAL A 252 21.17 -16.96 -2.21
CA VAL A 252 22.61 -16.87 -1.97
C VAL A 252 23.35 -16.88 -3.30
N PHE A 253 24.31 -15.97 -3.44
CA PHE A 253 25.16 -15.82 -4.61
C PHE A 253 26.62 -15.87 -4.21
N LEU A 254 27.45 -16.51 -5.02
CA LEU A 254 28.89 -16.32 -5.01
C LEU A 254 29.23 -15.23 -6.03
N ALA A 255 29.91 -14.17 -5.59
CA ALA A 255 30.17 -12.97 -6.36
C ALA A 255 31.65 -12.85 -6.73
N ARG A 256 31.91 -12.48 -7.98
CA ARG A 256 33.23 -12.13 -8.51
C ARG A 256 33.10 -10.87 -9.35
N ARG A 257 33.53 -9.73 -8.83
CA ARG A 257 33.29 -8.40 -9.42
C ARG A 257 31.79 -8.16 -9.64
N ALA A 258 31.34 -8.06 -10.90
CA ALA A 258 29.93 -7.88 -11.28
C ALA A 258 29.19 -9.19 -11.55
N GLU A 259 29.92 -10.31 -11.74
CA GLU A 259 29.32 -11.62 -11.97
C GLU A 259 28.85 -12.22 -10.63
N CYS A 260 27.63 -12.73 -10.60
CA CYS A 260 27.04 -13.43 -9.46
C CYS A 260 26.58 -14.81 -9.89
N LEU A 261 27.26 -15.85 -9.40
CA LEU A 261 26.82 -17.24 -9.52
C LEU A 261 25.74 -17.51 -8.49
N TYR A 262 24.54 -17.86 -8.93
CA TYR A 262 23.43 -18.17 -8.03
C TYR A 262 23.61 -19.57 -7.45
N LEU A 263 23.80 -19.68 -6.12
CA LEU A 263 23.95 -20.96 -5.45
C LEU A 263 22.61 -21.63 -5.19
N GLY A 264 21.59 -20.85 -4.82
CA GLY A 264 20.26 -21.37 -4.54
C GLY A 264 19.53 -20.62 -3.44
N GLU A 265 18.44 -21.24 -2.99
CA GLU A 265 17.71 -20.84 -1.80
C GLU A 265 18.29 -21.53 -0.57
N TYR A 266 18.56 -20.73 0.46
CA TYR A 266 19.03 -21.21 1.75
C TYR A 266 18.10 -20.74 2.85
N ALA A 267 18.17 -21.42 3.99
CA ALA A 267 17.54 -21.01 5.23
C ALA A 267 18.58 -20.91 6.34
N VAL A 268 18.52 -19.84 7.11
CA VAL A 268 19.27 -19.73 8.38
C VAL A 268 18.84 -20.86 9.31
N ALA A 269 19.83 -21.50 9.94
CA ALA A 269 19.63 -22.51 10.97
C ALA A 269 18.79 -21.95 12.12
N VAL A 270 17.82 -22.74 12.61
CA VAL A 270 16.96 -22.31 13.72
C VAL A 270 17.76 -22.27 15.02
N ASP A 271 18.51 -23.35 15.24
CA ASP A 271 19.34 -23.54 16.41
C ASP A 271 20.72 -22.97 16.13
N ARG A 272 21.13 -21.99 16.95
CA ARG A 272 22.39 -21.25 16.78
C ARG A 272 22.52 -20.65 15.37
N PRO A 273 21.73 -19.64 14.99
CA PRO A 273 21.74 -19.06 13.64
C PRO A 273 23.08 -18.40 13.24
N ILE A 274 23.93 -18.10 14.22
CA ILE A 274 25.23 -17.48 14.06
C ILE A 274 26.28 -18.38 14.69
N GLU A 275 27.31 -18.73 13.92
CA GLU A 275 28.42 -19.54 14.42
C GLU A 275 29.29 -18.73 15.37
N GLN A 276 29.72 -17.56 14.90
CA GLN A 276 30.56 -16.61 15.65
C GLN A 276 30.47 -15.22 15.03
N TRP A 277 30.95 -14.23 15.78
CA TRP A 277 31.20 -12.88 15.29
C TRP A 277 32.68 -12.72 14.96
N VAL A 278 32.97 -12.13 13.81
CA VAL A 278 34.35 -11.86 13.38
C VAL A 278 34.57 -10.35 13.38
N ASP A 279 35.57 -9.89 14.12
CA ASP A 279 35.96 -8.48 14.15
C ASP A 279 36.61 -8.07 12.83
N THR A 280 36.10 -7.02 12.21
CA THR A 280 36.55 -6.52 10.90
C THR A 280 37.35 -5.21 11.00
N GLY A 281 37.74 -4.82 12.22
CA GLY A 281 38.54 -3.63 12.50
C GLY A 281 37.71 -2.42 12.92
N LEU A 282 38.24 -1.22 12.72
CA LEU A 282 37.62 0.04 13.14
C LEU A 282 37.07 0.81 11.93
N ARG A 283 35.91 1.44 12.10
CA ARG A 283 35.36 2.40 11.14
C ARG A 283 35.36 3.80 11.75
N GLU A 284 35.78 4.80 10.97
CA GLU A 284 35.63 6.20 11.37
C GLU A 284 34.13 6.54 11.50
N GLY A 285 33.69 6.87 12.71
CA GLY A 285 32.29 7.13 13.05
C GLY A 285 31.82 8.49 12.53
N GLY A 286 31.48 8.60 11.26
CA GLY A 286 30.99 9.86 10.68
C GLY A 286 29.51 10.11 10.97
N SER A 287 29.17 10.76 12.09
CA SER A 287 27.98 11.61 12.13
C SER A 287 28.43 13.03 11.78
N SER A 288 27.85 13.66 10.75
CA SER A 288 28.29 14.98 10.28
C SER A 288 28.07 16.12 11.29
N ARG A 289 27.63 15.81 12.52
CA ARG A 289 27.28 16.77 13.56
C ARG A 289 28.19 16.74 14.80
N SER A 290 29.17 15.84 14.90
CA SER A 290 30.10 15.77 16.04
C SER A 290 31.57 15.99 15.63
N ARG A 291 32.22 17.01 16.20
CA ARG A 291 33.68 17.29 16.03
C ARG A 291 34.59 16.29 16.77
N ARG A 292 34.05 15.23 17.38
CA ARG A 292 34.83 14.12 17.95
C ARG A 292 34.23 12.81 17.46
N SER A 293 34.69 12.36 16.30
CA SER A 293 34.42 11.01 15.82
C SER A 293 35.34 10.04 16.57
N ARG A 294 34.77 9.22 17.47
CA ARG A 294 35.49 8.08 18.02
C ARG A 294 35.39 6.93 17.00
N PRO A 295 36.48 6.21 16.72
CA PRO A 295 36.42 5.00 15.91
C PRO A 295 35.47 4.01 16.60
N VAL A 296 34.54 3.44 15.83
CA VAL A 296 33.62 2.41 16.30
C VAL A 296 34.14 1.07 15.80
N GLY A 297 34.22 0.08 16.69
CA GLY A 297 34.56 -1.28 16.31
C GLY A 297 33.53 -1.82 15.32
N THR A 298 34.00 -2.61 14.36
CA THR A 298 33.14 -3.26 13.37
C THR A 298 33.33 -4.76 13.44
N ARG A 299 32.25 -5.48 13.18
CA ARG A 299 32.21 -6.93 13.14
C ARG A 299 31.22 -7.41 12.10
N THR A 300 31.30 -8.68 11.74
CA THR A 300 30.33 -9.34 10.88
C THR A 300 29.92 -10.70 11.48
N PRO A 301 28.63 -11.08 11.42
CA PRO A 301 28.21 -12.41 11.85
C PRO A 301 28.56 -13.45 10.78
N LEU A 302 28.99 -14.64 11.20
CA LEU A 302 29.01 -15.82 10.34
C LEU A 302 27.69 -16.58 10.49
N PHE A 303 26.79 -16.41 9.53
CA PHE A 303 25.50 -17.10 9.51
C PHE A 303 25.69 -18.58 9.21
N ARG A 304 24.93 -19.43 9.91
CA ARG A 304 24.79 -20.85 9.59
C ARG A 304 23.62 -21.02 8.63
N LEU A 305 23.91 -21.33 7.37
CA LEU A 305 22.91 -21.49 6.31
C LEU A 305 22.78 -22.96 5.90
N LEU A 306 21.54 -23.42 5.77
CA LEU A 306 21.18 -24.75 5.31
C LEU A 306 20.58 -24.64 3.90
N PRO A 307 20.99 -25.47 2.93
CA PRO A 307 20.39 -25.45 1.61
C PRO A 307 18.92 -25.88 1.70
N VAL A 308 18.02 -25.10 1.09
CA VAL A 308 16.63 -25.50 0.84
C VAL A 308 16.56 -26.14 -0.55
N HIS A 309 17.15 -25.47 -1.53
CA HIS A 309 17.34 -25.97 -2.89
C HIS A 309 18.49 -25.21 -3.55
N GLY A 310 19.52 -25.92 -4.02
CA GLY A 310 20.68 -25.28 -4.62
C GLY A 310 21.90 -26.19 -4.75
N LEU A 311 23.03 -25.57 -5.03
CA LEU A 311 24.36 -26.19 -5.08
C LEU A 311 25.05 -26.02 -3.74
N GLU A 312 25.82 -27.01 -3.27
CA GLU A 312 26.71 -26.80 -2.13
C GLU A 312 28.00 -26.10 -2.57
N LEU A 313 28.62 -25.34 -1.67
CA LEU A 313 29.85 -24.62 -2.00
C LEU A 313 31.00 -25.60 -2.33
N SER A 314 31.00 -26.77 -1.69
CA SER A 314 31.92 -27.89 -1.96
C SER A 314 31.84 -28.43 -3.39
N ASP A 315 30.71 -28.27 -4.07
CA ASP A 315 30.47 -28.83 -5.40
C ASP A 315 31.04 -27.96 -6.54
N LEU A 316 31.46 -26.73 -6.23
CA LEU A 316 31.79 -25.73 -7.26
C LEU A 316 33.23 -25.83 -7.79
N GLY A 317 34.10 -26.61 -7.16
CA GLY A 317 35.52 -26.72 -7.53
C GLY A 317 36.30 -25.41 -7.29
N GLN A 318 37.51 -25.31 -7.87
CA GLN A 318 38.38 -24.14 -7.68
C GLN A 318 38.00 -22.94 -8.56
N GLU A 319 37.42 -23.18 -9.73
CA GLU A 319 36.99 -22.14 -10.68
C GLU A 319 35.46 -22.17 -10.86
N PRO A 320 34.69 -21.65 -9.88
CA PRO A 320 33.25 -21.88 -9.79
C PRO A 320 32.43 -21.23 -10.92
N PHE A 321 33.01 -20.27 -11.64
CA PHE A 321 32.36 -19.53 -12.73
C PHE A 321 32.61 -20.13 -14.12
N ASP A 322 33.58 -21.03 -14.25
CA ASP A 322 34.00 -21.56 -15.56
C ASP A 322 32.99 -22.57 -16.10
N GLY A 323 32.71 -22.48 -17.40
CA GLY A 323 31.72 -23.33 -18.07
C GLY A 323 30.24 -23.10 -17.65
N ARG A 324 29.96 -22.16 -16.73
CA ARG A 324 28.59 -21.87 -16.27
C ARG A 324 27.80 -21.02 -17.28
N ALA A 325 26.51 -21.31 -17.38
CA ALA A 325 25.59 -20.57 -18.24
C ALA A 325 25.37 -19.15 -17.71
N ARG A 326 25.53 -18.15 -18.59
CA ARG A 326 25.31 -16.73 -18.27
C ARG A 326 23.89 -16.35 -18.69
N VAL A 327 23.09 -15.92 -17.74
CA VAL A 327 21.68 -15.55 -17.94
C VAL A 327 21.58 -14.03 -17.96
N ARG A 328 20.96 -13.49 -19.00
CA ARG A 328 20.63 -12.07 -19.10
C ARG A 328 19.26 -11.83 -18.50
N LEU A 329 19.17 -10.95 -17.51
CA LEU A 329 17.91 -10.55 -16.90
C LEU A 329 17.43 -9.28 -17.59
N ARG A 330 16.58 -9.43 -18.61
CA ARG A 330 15.87 -8.30 -19.21
C ARG A 330 14.51 -8.15 -18.51
N PRO A 331 14.10 -6.94 -18.14
CA PRO A 331 12.68 -6.70 -17.91
C PRO A 331 11.97 -7.02 -19.22
N VAL A 332 11.21 -8.12 -19.26
CA VAL A 332 10.22 -8.31 -20.32
C VAL A 332 9.26 -7.13 -20.12
N PRO A 333 9.13 -6.20 -21.08
CA PRO A 333 8.02 -5.28 -21.02
C PRO A 333 6.78 -6.17 -21.02
N ALA A 334 5.99 -6.14 -19.94
CA ALA A 334 4.63 -6.65 -20.02
C ALA A 334 4.06 -5.99 -21.27
N ASP A 335 3.70 -6.80 -22.27
CA ASP A 335 3.24 -6.31 -23.57
C ASP A 335 2.28 -5.16 -23.29
N GLU A 336 2.69 -3.95 -23.65
CA GLU A 336 2.01 -2.73 -23.22
C GLU A 336 0.56 -2.78 -23.72
N GLN A 337 0.33 -3.46 -24.85
CA GLN A 337 -0.98 -3.75 -25.39
C GLN A 337 -1.76 -4.80 -24.59
N ALA A 338 -1.11 -5.84 -24.04
CA ALA A 338 -1.78 -6.80 -23.16
C ALA A 338 -2.12 -6.20 -21.79
N ALA A 339 -1.23 -5.38 -21.22
CA ALA A 339 -1.50 -4.65 -19.98
C ALA A 339 -2.61 -3.62 -20.17
N VAL A 340 -2.59 -2.87 -21.28
CA VAL A 340 -3.67 -1.94 -21.65
C VAL A 340 -4.97 -2.68 -21.92
N ALA A 341 -4.95 -3.84 -22.59
CA ALA A 341 -6.14 -4.64 -22.85
C ALA A 341 -6.77 -5.17 -21.55
N VAL A 342 -5.97 -5.72 -20.64
CA VAL A 342 -6.44 -6.18 -19.32
C VAL A 342 -7.00 -5.01 -18.51
N VAL A 343 -6.33 -3.85 -18.55
CA VAL A 343 -6.84 -2.63 -17.90
C VAL A 343 -8.15 -2.18 -18.55
N GLN A 344 -8.29 -2.22 -19.87
CA GLN A 344 -9.53 -1.85 -20.56
C GLN A 344 -10.68 -2.82 -20.30
N GLU A 345 -10.40 -4.12 -20.23
CA GLU A 345 -11.38 -5.16 -19.93
C GLU A 345 -11.85 -5.04 -18.48
N LEU A 346 -10.94 -4.80 -17.54
CA LEU A 346 -11.29 -4.50 -16.15
C LEU A 346 -12.06 -3.18 -16.01
N LEU A 347 -11.70 -2.16 -16.79
CA LEU A 347 -12.42 -0.88 -16.87
C LEU A 347 -13.85 -1.06 -17.42
N ALA A 348 -14.05 -1.97 -18.36
CA ALA A 348 -15.36 -2.32 -18.89
C ALA A 348 -16.18 -3.07 -17.84
N LEU A 349 -15.59 -4.05 -17.16
CA LEU A 349 -16.23 -4.83 -16.09
C LEU A 349 -16.67 -3.93 -14.92
N LEU A 350 -15.81 -3.00 -14.49
CA LEU A 350 -16.14 -2.02 -13.44
C LEU A 350 -17.20 -1.00 -13.87
N ARG A 351 -17.45 -0.81 -15.18
CA ARG A 351 -18.56 0.01 -15.68
C ARG A 351 -19.88 -0.77 -15.68
N SER A 352 -19.84 -2.06 -15.98
CA SER A 352 -21.05 -2.88 -16.07
C SER A 352 -21.53 -3.39 -14.70
N GLU A 353 -20.66 -3.54 -13.71
CA GLU A 353 -20.99 -4.18 -12.43
C GLU A 353 -20.45 -3.41 -11.19
N PRO A 354 -21.25 -2.51 -10.59
CA PRO A 354 -20.83 -1.71 -9.44
C PRO A 354 -20.62 -2.52 -8.14
N GLU A 355 -21.28 -3.67 -7.98
CA GLU A 355 -21.07 -4.57 -6.83
C GLU A 355 -19.69 -5.27 -6.86
N THR A 356 -19.20 -5.55 -8.07
CA THR A 356 -17.87 -6.10 -8.31
C THR A 356 -16.78 -5.08 -7.95
N ALA A 357 -17.05 -3.78 -8.14
CA ALA A 357 -16.16 -2.70 -7.70
C ALA A 357 -16.04 -2.60 -6.18
N ALA A 358 -17.14 -2.80 -5.45
CA ALA A 358 -17.14 -2.81 -3.98
C ALA A 358 -16.33 -4.00 -3.42
N SER A 359 -16.46 -5.18 -4.05
CA SER A 359 -15.72 -6.38 -3.66
C SER A 359 -14.22 -6.31 -4.02
N LEU A 360 -13.88 -5.60 -5.10
CA LEU A 360 -12.49 -5.34 -5.49
C LEU A 360 -11.84 -4.31 -4.58
N GLY A 361 -12.59 -3.30 -4.10
CA GLY A 361 -12.11 -2.26 -3.19
C GLY A 361 -11.53 -2.76 -1.85
N GLU A 362 -11.65 -4.04 -1.51
CA GLU A 362 -11.03 -4.63 -0.30
C GLU A 362 -9.58 -5.11 -0.51
N LEU A 363 -9.04 -5.03 -1.73
CA LEU A 363 -7.63 -5.30 -2.03
C LEU A 363 -6.85 -3.98 -2.14
N ASP A 364 -5.75 -3.83 -1.41
CA ASP A 364 -4.91 -2.61 -1.43
C ASP A 364 -4.52 -2.17 -2.86
N GLU A 365 -4.21 -3.13 -3.74
CA GLU A 365 -3.90 -2.82 -5.15
C GLU A 365 -5.11 -2.44 -5.99
N ALA A 366 -6.29 -2.96 -5.68
CA ALA A 366 -7.51 -2.59 -6.36
C ALA A 366 -8.02 -1.23 -5.87
N GLN A 367 -7.71 -0.83 -4.63
CA GLN A 367 -7.89 0.55 -4.17
C GLN A 367 -6.96 1.48 -4.96
N LEU A 368 -5.67 1.16 -5.08
CA LEU A 368 -4.72 1.95 -5.88
C LEU A 368 -5.15 2.03 -7.36
N LEU A 369 -5.58 0.92 -7.95
CA LEU A 369 -6.12 0.90 -9.30
C LEU A 369 -7.42 1.70 -9.41
N ALA A 370 -8.35 1.55 -8.47
CA ALA A 370 -9.58 2.34 -8.42
C ALA A 370 -9.28 3.84 -8.30
N HIS A 371 -8.29 4.24 -7.50
CA HIS A 371 -7.82 5.63 -7.41
C HIS A 371 -7.26 6.13 -8.74
N LEU A 372 -6.42 5.35 -9.42
CA LEU A 372 -5.89 5.70 -10.74
C LEU A 372 -6.99 5.79 -11.80
N VAL A 373 -7.96 4.87 -11.77
CA VAL A 373 -9.12 4.87 -12.67
C VAL A 373 -10.02 6.07 -12.41
N GLN A 374 -10.33 6.36 -11.15
CA GLN A 374 -11.12 7.52 -10.75
C GLN A 374 -10.41 8.82 -11.15
N ARG A 375 -9.09 8.91 -10.96
CA ARG A 375 -8.27 10.02 -11.44
C ARG A 375 -8.39 10.20 -12.95
N ALA A 376 -8.19 9.13 -13.73
CA ALA A 376 -8.26 9.19 -15.18
C ALA A 376 -9.65 9.62 -15.68
N ARG A 377 -10.72 9.09 -15.06
CA ARG A 377 -12.11 9.51 -15.34
C ARG A 377 -12.31 10.99 -15.04
N ARG A 378 -11.95 11.45 -13.84
CA ARG A 378 -12.07 12.86 -13.44
C ARG A 378 -11.28 13.79 -14.35
N GLN A 379 -10.10 13.37 -14.80
CA GLN A 379 -9.30 14.14 -15.76
C GLN A 379 -10.01 14.25 -17.11
N ALA A 380 -10.52 13.13 -17.65
CA ALA A 380 -11.25 13.13 -18.92
C ALA A 380 -12.54 13.98 -18.86
N ASP A 381 -13.25 13.92 -17.73
CA ASP A 381 -14.44 14.75 -17.50
C ASP A 381 -14.08 16.25 -17.45
N LEU A 382 -12.98 16.62 -16.77
CA LEU A 382 -12.49 18.01 -16.77
C LEU A 382 -12.08 18.49 -18.15
N ASP A 383 -11.41 17.65 -18.94
CA ASP A 383 -10.99 18.01 -20.30
C ASP A 383 -12.22 18.24 -21.19
N ARG A 384 -13.28 17.44 -21.02
CA ARG A 384 -14.56 17.64 -21.70
C ARG A 384 -15.25 18.93 -21.28
N LEU A 385 -15.27 19.24 -19.98
CA LEU A 385 -15.83 20.50 -19.47
C LEU A 385 -15.03 21.70 -19.98
N ARG A 386 -13.70 21.64 -19.98
CA ARG A 386 -12.82 22.69 -20.50
C ARG A 386 -13.12 22.98 -21.96
N ALA A 387 -13.20 21.95 -22.80
CA ALA A 387 -13.54 22.09 -24.21
C ALA A 387 -14.93 22.71 -24.45
N ALA A 388 -15.93 22.33 -23.64
CA ALA A 388 -17.26 22.91 -23.73
C ALA A 388 -17.28 24.37 -23.28
N VAL A 389 -16.59 24.70 -22.19
CA VAL A 389 -16.51 26.06 -21.65
C VAL A 389 -15.79 26.99 -22.62
N GLU A 390 -14.74 26.53 -23.29
CA GLU A 390 -13.96 27.29 -24.29
C GLU A 390 -14.67 27.43 -25.64
N ASN A 391 -15.77 26.69 -25.86
CA ASN A 391 -16.61 26.87 -27.05
C ASN A 391 -17.62 28.00 -26.82
N PRO A 392 -17.55 29.13 -27.55
CA PRO A 392 -18.45 30.27 -27.37
C PRO A 392 -19.93 29.97 -27.67
N ASP A 393 -20.20 28.90 -28.43
CA ASP A 393 -21.55 28.48 -28.81
C ASP A 393 -22.20 27.53 -27.78
N SER A 394 -21.47 27.10 -26.75
CA SER A 394 -22.01 26.23 -25.71
C SER A 394 -23.15 26.89 -24.94
N THR A 395 -24.26 26.16 -24.83
CA THR A 395 -25.44 26.63 -24.10
C THR A 395 -25.36 26.28 -22.61
N GLU A 396 -26.20 26.90 -21.79
CA GLU A 396 -26.36 26.52 -20.37
C GLU A 396 -26.71 25.04 -20.22
N GLY A 397 -27.62 24.52 -21.06
CA GLY A 397 -28.01 23.11 -21.04
C GLY A 397 -26.88 22.15 -21.40
N ASP A 398 -25.93 22.56 -22.26
CA ASP A 398 -24.77 21.73 -22.59
C ASP A 398 -23.81 21.63 -21.40
N LEU A 399 -23.57 22.76 -20.73
CA LEU A 399 -22.74 22.83 -19.54
C LEU A 399 -23.38 22.06 -18.38
N GLN A 400 -24.69 22.21 -18.17
CA GLN A 400 -25.45 21.48 -17.16
C GLN A 400 -25.34 19.97 -17.34
N LYS A 401 -25.53 19.45 -18.56
CA LYS A 401 -25.40 18.01 -18.85
C LYS A 401 -24.02 17.46 -18.50
N ILE A 402 -22.97 18.25 -18.69
CA ILE A 402 -21.61 17.85 -18.33
C ILE A 402 -21.43 17.88 -16.82
N VAL A 403 -21.83 18.96 -16.16
CA VAL A 403 -21.61 19.17 -14.72
C VAL A 403 -22.47 18.25 -13.84
N GLU A 404 -23.65 17.80 -14.31
CA GLU A 404 -24.51 16.84 -13.59
C GLU A 404 -23.77 15.55 -13.19
N GLY A 405 -22.82 15.08 -14.00
CA GLY A 405 -21.99 13.92 -13.70
C GLY A 405 -20.76 14.21 -12.83
N MET A 406 -20.49 15.48 -12.53
CA MET A 406 -19.21 15.96 -12.00
C MET A 406 -19.36 16.70 -10.66
N THR A 407 -20.26 16.26 -9.77
CA THR A 407 -20.54 16.94 -8.50
C THR A 407 -19.30 17.17 -7.60
N TRP A 408 -18.25 16.38 -7.80
CA TRP A 408 -16.97 16.48 -7.09
C TRP A 408 -16.19 17.78 -7.37
N ILE A 409 -16.47 18.50 -8.48
CA ILE A 409 -15.74 19.74 -8.82
C ILE A 409 -16.00 20.89 -7.85
N PHE A 410 -17.05 20.81 -7.03
CA PHE A 410 -17.43 21.83 -6.05
C PHE A 410 -16.72 21.67 -4.70
N GLY A 411 -15.70 20.82 -4.58
CA GLY A 411 -14.80 20.78 -3.42
C GLY A 411 -15.34 20.13 -2.14
N GLY A 412 -16.63 19.74 -2.10
CA GLY A 412 -17.26 19.07 -0.97
C GLY A 412 -17.46 17.57 -1.18
N GLU A 413 -17.50 16.81 -0.08
CA GLU A 413 -18.11 15.48 -0.11
C GLU A 413 -19.62 15.66 -0.28
N PHE A 414 -20.16 15.22 -1.41
CA PHE A 414 -21.59 15.20 -1.68
C PHE A 414 -22.04 13.75 -1.80
N LEU A 415 -23.22 13.44 -1.26
CA LEU A 415 -23.76 12.09 -1.30
C LEU A 415 -24.10 11.71 -2.76
N PRO A 416 -23.58 10.59 -3.29
CA PRO A 416 -23.89 10.12 -4.64
C PRO A 416 -25.41 9.95 -4.85
N GLY A 417 -25.92 10.30 -6.03
CA GLY A 417 -27.34 10.13 -6.37
C GLY A 417 -28.31 11.10 -5.68
N THR A 418 -27.81 12.12 -4.97
CA THR A 418 -28.65 13.14 -4.33
C THR A 418 -28.92 14.38 -5.18
N ALA A 419 -28.37 14.43 -6.40
CA ALA A 419 -28.68 15.46 -7.40
C ALA A 419 -30.16 15.42 -7.78
N ARG A 420 -31.00 16.21 -7.09
CA ARG A 420 -32.44 16.31 -7.34
C ARG A 420 -32.74 17.66 -7.98
N ARG A 421 -33.42 17.67 -9.14
CA ARG A 421 -33.81 18.92 -9.82
C ARG A 421 -34.99 19.65 -9.17
N SER A 422 -35.72 19.00 -8.26
CA SER A 422 -36.88 19.60 -7.58
C SER A 422 -36.86 19.26 -6.09
N LEU A 423 -36.78 20.31 -5.28
CA LEU A 423 -37.05 20.26 -3.83
C LEU A 423 -38.43 20.83 -3.49
N THR A 424 -39.03 21.62 -4.40
CA THR A 424 -40.35 22.24 -4.24
C THR A 424 -41.10 22.24 -5.59
N GLN A 425 -42.44 22.29 -5.56
CA GLN A 425 -43.25 22.51 -6.76
C GLN A 425 -43.06 23.96 -7.23
N GLY A 426 -42.38 24.17 -8.36
CA GLY A 426 -42.31 25.46 -9.05
C GLY A 426 -40.95 25.76 -9.66
N ASP A 427 -39.89 25.63 -8.87
CA ASP A 427 -38.58 26.19 -9.22
C ASP A 427 -37.50 25.11 -9.27
N GLN A 428 -36.95 24.89 -10.47
CA GLN A 428 -35.90 23.90 -10.74
C GLN A 428 -34.53 24.57 -10.62
N LEU A 429 -33.80 24.19 -9.58
CA LEU A 429 -32.36 24.43 -9.49
C LEU A 429 -31.63 23.53 -10.47
N ASP A 430 -30.56 24.03 -11.10
CA ASP A 430 -29.78 23.23 -12.05
C ASP A 430 -29.19 21.99 -11.38
N LEU A 431 -28.66 22.15 -10.17
CA LEU A 431 -28.23 21.06 -9.30
C LEU A 431 -28.60 21.34 -7.84
N VAL A 432 -29.01 20.29 -7.13
CA VAL A 432 -29.15 20.31 -5.67
C VAL A 432 -28.31 19.19 -5.12
N LEU A 433 -27.30 19.52 -4.33
CA LEU A 433 -26.38 18.56 -3.74
C LEU A 433 -26.64 18.46 -2.23
N LEU A 434 -26.54 17.25 -1.68
CA LEU A 434 -26.65 17.01 -0.24
C LEU A 434 -25.28 16.63 0.33
N ARG A 435 -24.84 17.36 1.36
CA ARG A 435 -23.62 17.04 2.11
C ARG A 435 -23.88 15.95 3.16
N PRO A 436 -22.87 15.18 3.61
CA PRO A 436 -23.02 14.16 4.64
C PRO A 436 -23.58 14.69 5.97
N ASP A 437 -23.41 15.97 6.26
CA ASP A 437 -23.96 16.63 7.44
C ASP A 437 -25.45 17.03 7.29
N GLY A 438 -26.09 16.66 6.18
CA GLY A 438 -27.49 16.96 5.87
C GLY A 438 -27.72 18.37 5.32
N THR A 439 -26.66 19.16 5.06
CA THR A 439 -26.80 20.51 4.52
C THR A 439 -27.02 20.49 3.00
N LEU A 440 -27.98 21.28 2.53
CA LEU A 440 -28.23 21.50 1.10
C LEU A 440 -27.23 22.47 0.47
N HIS A 441 -26.81 22.16 -0.73
CA HIS A 441 -25.99 23.03 -1.56
C HIS A 441 -26.54 23.07 -2.97
N GLY A 442 -27.19 24.16 -3.36
CA GLY A 442 -27.66 24.33 -4.72
C GLY A 442 -26.55 24.88 -5.63
N VAL A 443 -26.62 24.57 -6.90
CA VAL A 443 -25.75 25.16 -7.93
C VAL A 443 -26.63 25.73 -9.03
N GLU A 444 -26.33 26.96 -9.42
CA GLU A 444 -26.91 27.65 -10.56
C GLU A 444 -25.84 27.81 -11.64
N LEU A 445 -26.10 27.33 -12.84
CA LEU A 445 -25.16 27.34 -13.96
C LEU A 445 -25.63 28.35 -15.02
N LYS A 446 -24.76 29.29 -15.35
CA LYS A 446 -24.97 30.25 -16.44
C LYS A 446 -24.03 29.99 -17.61
N LYS A 447 -24.22 30.69 -18.72
CA LYS A 447 -23.33 30.58 -19.89
C LYS A 447 -21.88 30.89 -19.54
N ALA A 448 -20.94 30.19 -20.19
CA ALA A 448 -19.52 30.48 -20.11
C ALA A 448 -19.12 31.72 -20.93
N SER A 449 -19.73 31.93 -22.10
CA SER A 449 -19.43 33.05 -22.98
C SER A 449 -20.23 34.30 -22.60
N ILE A 450 -19.68 35.11 -21.71
CA ILE A 450 -20.27 36.38 -21.27
C ILE A 450 -19.24 37.50 -21.46
N ARG A 451 -19.51 38.38 -22.44
CA ARG A 451 -18.59 39.48 -22.80
C ARG A 451 -18.42 40.51 -21.69
N SER A 452 -19.50 40.82 -20.98
CA SER A 452 -19.53 41.85 -19.93
C SER A 452 -19.68 41.20 -18.55
N LEU A 453 -18.76 40.28 -18.23
CA LEU A 453 -18.72 39.63 -16.91
C LEU A 453 -18.47 40.65 -15.79
N VAL A 454 -17.64 41.65 -16.08
CA VAL A 454 -17.45 42.87 -15.30
C VAL A 454 -17.68 44.09 -16.19
N THR A 455 -18.07 45.21 -15.59
CA THR A 455 -18.22 46.49 -16.29
C THR A 455 -17.44 47.59 -15.58
N ARG A 456 -16.83 48.51 -16.34
CA ARG A 456 -16.16 49.67 -15.76
C ARG A 456 -17.21 50.73 -15.44
N HIS A 457 -17.30 51.11 -14.17
CA HIS A 457 -18.15 52.17 -13.68
C HIS A 457 -17.27 53.25 -13.02
N ARG A 458 -17.10 54.38 -13.72
CA ARG A 458 -16.14 55.44 -13.36
C ARG A 458 -14.72 54.86 -13.25
N ASN A 459 -14.10 54.92 -12.07
CA ASN A 459 -12.74 54.45 -11.81
C ASN A 459 -12.68 53.03 -11.22
N HIS A 460 -13.81 52.32 -11.14
CA HIS A 460 -13.89 50.99 -10.53
C HIS A 460 -14.51 49.99 -11.49
N LEU A 461 -14.10 48.73 -11.36
CA LEU A 461 -14.78 47.61 -12.00
C LEU A 461 -15.86 47.09 -11.05
N ILE A 462 -17.03 46.81 -11.60
CA ILE A 462 -18.17 46.24 -10.88
C ILE A 462 -18.64 44.97 -11.60
N ALA A 463 -19.40 44.13 -10.90
CA ALA A 463 -20.01 42.95 -11.50
C ALA A 463 -20.94 43.35 -12.66
N GLY A 464 -20.93 42.57 -13.73
CA GLY A 464 -21.81 42.77 -14.88
C GLY A 464 -23.28 42.45 -14.56
N ARG A 465 -24.18 42.94 -15.42
CA ARG A 465 -25.63 42.74 -15.28
C ARG A 465 -26.03 41.26 -15.18
N GLU A 466 -25.39 40.40 -15.95
CA GLU A 466 -25.69 38.95 -15.92
C GLU A 466 -25.27 38.31 -14.59
N VAL A 467 -24.17 38.77 -13.99
CA VAL A 467 -23.71 38.31 -12.67
C VAL A 467 -24.70 38.74 -11.58
N ASP A 468 -25.15 40.00 -11.60
CA ASP A 468 -26.14 40.50 -10.66
C ASP A 468 -27.49 39.79 -10.78
N LYS A 469 -27.90 39.46 -12.00
CA LYS A 469 -29.12 38.68 -12.26
C LYS A 469 -28.99 37.27 -11.70
N ALA A 470 -27.88 36.58 -11.95
CA ALA A 470 -27.65 35.23 -11.44
C ALA A 470 -27.56 35.20 -9.91
N LYS A 471 -26.92 36.19 -9.30
CA LYS A 471 -26.91 36.42 -7.85
C LYS A 471 -28.34 36.57 -7.30
N GLY A 472 -29.14 37.43 -7.92
CA GLY A 472 -30.54 37.65 -7.52
C GLY A 472 -31.37 36.36 -7.58
N GLN A 473 -31.17 35.57 -8.64
CA GLN A 473 -31.83 34.28 -8.79
C GLN A 473 -31.44 33.31 -7.65
N ALA A 474 -30.14 33.19 -7.33
CA ALA A 474 -29.68 32.35 -6.23
C ALA A 474 -30.22 32.79 -4.86
N LEU A 475 -30.30 34.10 -4.61
CA LEU A 475 -30.89 34.64 -3.39
C LEU A 475 -32.39 34.34 -3.28
N ASN A 476 -33.13 34.43 -4.39
CA ASN A 476 -34.54 34.08 -4.43
C ASN A 476 -34.75 32.59 -4.11
N TYR A 477 -33.93 31.69 -4.66
CA TYR A 477 -34.02 30.26 -4.32
C TYR A 477 -33.77 30.00 -2.83
N LEU A 478 -32.78 30.66 -2.22
CA LEU A 478 -32.54 30.54 -0.78
C LEU A 478 -33.73 31.04 0.03
N CYS A 479 -34.35 32.16 -0.39
CA CYS A 479 -35.57 32.69 0.23
C CYS A 479 -36.71 31.67 0.16
N GLU A 480 -36.96 31.09 -1.01
CA GLU A 480 -37.99 30.07 -1.19
C GLU A 480 -37.75 28.82 -0.34
N LEU A 481 -36.50 28.37 -0.23
CA LEU A 481 -36.13 27.24 0.61
C LEU A 481 -36.41 27.52 2.10
N ASP A 482 -36.15 28.75 2.55
CA ASP A 482 -36.43 29.17 3.93
C ASP A 482 -37.94 29.28 4.18
N GLU A 483 -38.70 29.85 3.25
CA GLU A 483 -40.17 30.00 3.33
C GLU A 483 -40.90 28.64 3.30
N LYS A 484 -40.46 27.72 2.44
CA LYS A 484 -41.05 26.38 2.29
C LYS A 484 -40.46 25.35 3.26
N ARG A 485 -39.69 25.78 4.26
CA ARG A 485 -38.98 24.91 5.21
C ARG A 485 -39.85 23.83 5.83
N ALA A 486 -41.04 24.19 6.32
CA ALA A 486 -41.90 23.23 7.02
C ALA A 486 -42.26 22.05 6.12
N GLN A 487 -42.58 22.33 4.86
CA GLN A 487 -42.89 21.32 3.86
C GLN A 487 -41.67 20.46 3.53
N ILE A 488 -40.52 21.08 3.24
CA ILE A 488 -39.27 20.39 2.92
C ILE A 488 -38.83 19.46 4.06
N LEU A 489 -38.96 19.92 5.31
CA LEU A 489 -38.61 19.13 6.48
C LEU A 489 -39.55 17.93 6.68
N VAL A 490 -40.84 18.08 6.37
CA VAL A 490 -41.82 16.99 6.46
C VAL A 490 -41.57 15.94 5.38
N ASP A 491 -41.43 16.38 4.13
CA ASP A 491 -41.36 15.50 2.95
C ASP A 491 -39.99 14.84 2.79
N LEU A 492 -38.93 15.61 2.99
CA LEU A 492 -37.57 15.20 2.64
C LEU A 492 -36.70 14.95 3.87
N LYS A 493 -37.16 15.30 5.08
CA LYS A 493 -36.38 15.22 6.33
C LYS A 493 -35.06 16.00 6.28
N ILE A 494 -35.04 17.09 5.50
CA ILE A 494 -33.88 17.97 5.33
C ILE A 494 -34.22 19.36 5.89
N ASP A 495 -33.29 19.98 6.63
CA ASP A 495 -33.45 21.36 7.10
C ASP A 495 -32.75 22.35 6.16
N PRO A 496 -33.49 23.14 5.36
CA PRO A 496 -32.91 24.06 4.39
C PRO A 496 -32.29 25.33 5.00
N ARG A 497 -32.38 25.59 6.31
CA ARG A 497 -31.85 26.83 6.92
C ARG A 497 -30.36 27.03 6.72
N ARG A 498 -29.60 25.94 6.58
CA ARG A 498 -28.16 25.96 6.32
C ARG A 498 -27.84 25.87 4.83
N ALA A 499 -28.85 25.92 3.95
CA ALA A 499 -28.65 25.82 2.51
C ALA A 499 -27.71 26.93 2.02
N SER A 500 -26.84 26.57 1.09
CA SER A 500 -25.93 27.48 0.39
C SER A 500 -26.05 27.29 -1.11
N MET A 501 -25.60 28.26 -1.88
CA MET A 501 -25.67 28.27 -3.33
C MET A 501 -24.29 28.57 -3.93
N THR A 502 -23.92 27.88 -5.01
CA THR A 502 -22.81 28.29 -5.88
C THR A 502 -23.38 28.72 -7.23
N VAL A 503 -23.01 29.91 -7.69
CA VAL A 503 -23.32 30.39 -9.04
C VAL A 503 -22.06 30.24 -9.89
N VAL A 504 -22.12 29.44 -10.94
CA VAL A 504 -21.03 29.30 -11.91
C VAL A 504 -21.40 30.10 -13.15
N ILE A 505 -20.68 31.19 -13.41
CA ILE A 505 -21.03 32.14 -14.47
C ILE A 505 -19.79 32.67 -15.18
N GLY A 506 -19.81 32.59 -16.51
CA GLY A 506 -18.75 33.14 -17.34
C GLY A 506 -17.43 32.37 -17.28
N ASN A 507 -16.56 32.66 -18.24
CA ASN A 507 -15.14 32.31 -18.23
C ASN A 507 -14.35 33.60 -18.50
N ARG A 508 -13.30 33.83 -17.71
CA ARG A 508 -12.48 35.05 -17.79
C ARG A 508 -11.87 35.28 -19.18
N GLY A 509 -11.60 34.21 -19.94
CA GLY A 509 -11.10 34.25 -21.32
C GLY A 509 -12.06 34.88 -22.35
N PHE A 510 -13.36 34.98 -22.05
CA PHE A 510 -14.35 35.67 -22.91
C PHE A 510 -14.69 37.09 -22.45
N ALA A 511 -14.17 37.53 -21.30
CA ALA A 511 -14.48 38.84 -20.76
C ALA A 511 -13.81 39.94 -21.61
N ALA A 512 -14.60 40.54 -22.51
CA ALA A 512 -14.14 41.50 -23.52
C ALA A 512 -13.95 42.93 -22.98
N ALA A 513 -14.06 43.14 -21.66
CA ALA A 513 -14.08 44.48 -21.06
C ALA A 513 -12.69 45.13 -20.88
N GLY A 514 -11.62 44.53 -21.41
CA GLY A 514 -10.25 45.02 -21.24
C GLY A 514 -9.74 44.95 -19.80
N ALA A 515 -10.43 44.20 -18.94
CA ALA A 515 -10.01 43.91 -17.57
C ALA A 515 -9.12 42.65 -17.55
N SER A 516 -8.08 42.66 -16.74
CA SER A 516 -7.21 41.49 -16.57
C SER A 516 -7.93 40.39 -15.77
N PRO A 517 -7.51 39.12 -15.87
CA PRO A 517 -8.03 38.03 -15.02
C PRO A 517 -7.96 38.34 -13.53
N GLU A 518 -6.89 39.02 -13.08
CA GLU A 518 -6.69 39.43 -11.69
C GLU A 518 -7.69 40.51 -11.25
N GLU A 519 -8.00 41.46 -12.14
CA GLU A 519 -9.02 42.47 -11.88
C GLU A 519 -10.42 41.86 -11.77
N ILE A 520 -10.73 40.85 -12.61
CA ILE A 520 -11.99 40.11 -12.53
C ILE A 520 -12.06 39.31 -11.23
N ASP A 521 -10.98 38.62 -10.85
CA ASP A 521 -10.89 37.89 -9.58
C ASP A 521 -11.12 38.82 -8.39
N GLU A 522 -10.58 40.05 -8.43
CA GLU A 522 -10.78 41.03 -7.37
C GLU A 522 -12.24 41.46 -7.24
N VAL A 523 -12.95 41.69 -8.35
CA VAL A 523 -14.38 42.01 -8.33
C VAL A 523 -15.19 40.87 -7.70
N PHE A 524 -14.91 39.63 -8.08
CA PHE A 524 -15.62 38.45 -7.57
C PHE A 524 -15.28 38.21 -6.08
N ARG A 525 -14.03 38.46 -5.67
CA ARG A 525 -13.61 38.41 -4.27
C ARG A 525 -14.36 39.43 -3.41
N ILE A 526 -14.46 40.67 -3.87
CA ILE A 526 -15.23 41.72 -3.18
C ILE A 526 -16.71 41.34 -3.12
N LEU A 527 -17.28 40.86 -4.24
CA LEU A 527 -18.67 40.44 -4.30
C LEU A 527 -18.99 39.32 -3.31
N ASN A 528 -18.18 38.25 -3.30
CA ASN A 528 -18.38 37.11 -2.40
C ASN A 528 -18.12 37.49 -0.93
N ALA A 529 -17.26 38.46 -0.63
CA ALA A 529 -17.06 38.95 0.73
C ALA A 529 -18.34 39.55 1.37
N HIS A 530 -19.31 39.96 0.56
CA HIS A 530 -20.60 40.49 1.01
C HIS A 530 -21.74 39.44 1.01
N LEU A 531 -21.49 38.21 0.55
CA LEU A 531 -22.49 37.15 0.43
C LEU A 531 -22.21 36.04 1.46
N SER A 532 -23.18 35.76 2.34
CA SER A 532 -23.00 34.79 3.42
C SER A 532 -23.38 33.34 3.05
N ARG A 533 -24.27 33.15 2.07
CA ARG A 533 -24.80 31.84 1.64
C ARG A 533 -24.67 31.59 0.14
N VAL A 534 -24.13 32.55 -0.61
CA VAL A 534 -23.95 32.46 -2.07
C VAL A 534 -22.48 32.66 -2.39
N ASP A 535 -21.88 31.71 -3.09
CA ASP A 535 -20.55 31.85 -3.70
C ASP A 535 -20.72 32.01 -5.21
N ILE A 536 -20.00 32.96 -5.81
CA ILE A 536 -20.05 33.20 -7.25
C ILE A 536 -18.65 32.94 -7.81
N THR A 537 -18.56 32.06 -8.81
CA THR A 537 -17.29 31.65 -9.42
C THR A 537 -17.40 31.58 -10.94
N THR A 538 -16.26 31.58 -11.63
CA THR A 538 -16.19 31.39 -13.08
C THR A 538 -15.84 29.94 -13.42
N TYR A 539 -16.19 29.48 -14.62
CA TYR A 539 -15.92 28.11 -15.03
C TYR A 539 -14.44 27.77 -14.99
N ASP A 540 -13.58 28.68 -15.41
CA ASP A 540 -12.13 28.45 -15.42
C ASP A 540 -11.55 28.37 -14.00
N ARG A 541 -12.02 29.20 -13.04
CA ARG A 541 -11.65 29.06 -11.63
C ARG A 541 -12.15 27.74 -11.03
N LEU A 542 -13.37 27.33 -11.36
CA LEU A 542 -13.92 26.03 -10.94
C LEU A 542 -13.09 24.86 -11.47
N ILE A 543 -12.71 24.89 -12.76
CA ILE A 543 -11.85 23.88 -13.39
C ILE A 543 -10.46 23.87 -12.75
N GLU A 544 -9.84 25.02 -12.52
CA GLU A 544 -8.54 25.13 -11.86
C GLU A 544 -8.58 24.58 -10.42
N ASN A 545 -9.64 24.86 -9.66
CA ASN A 545 -9.84 24.28 -8.33
C ASN A 545 -9.96 22.76 -8.38
N ALA A 546 -10.78 22.25 -9.30
CA ALA A 546 -10.95 20.83 -9.50
C ALA A 546 -9.64 20.13 -9.94
N GLN A 547 -8.84 20.76 -10.81
CA GLN A 547 -7.54 20.26 -11.22
C GLN A 547 -6.57 20.19 -10.02
N ARG A 548 -6.52 21.25 -9.19
CA ARG A 548 -5.71 21.24 -7.95
C ARG A 548 -6.11 20.11 -7.01
N MET A 549 -7.40 19.78 -6.89
CA MET A 549 -7.86 18.64 -6.11
C MET A 549 -7.35 17.30 -6.67
N ILE A 550 -7.38 17.13 -8.00
CA ILE A 550 -6.80 15.94 -8.66
C ILE A 550 -5.29 15.85 -8.39
N ASP A 551 -4.57 16.97 -8.46
CA ASP A 551 -3.12 16.98 -8.30
C ASP A 551 -2.69 16.74 -6.84
N LEU A 552 -3.42 17.29 -5.86
CA LEU A 552 -3.13 17.08 -4.44
C LEU A 552 -3.35 15.64 -3.97
N SER A 553 -4.22 14.87 -4.65
CA SER A 553 -4.41 13.44 -4.37
C SER A 553 -3.16 12.58 -4.64
N VAL A 554 -2.10 13.14 -5.23
CA VAL A 554 -0.80 12.48 -5.50
C VAL A 554 0.14 12.52 -4.28
N SER A 555 0.05 13.53 -3.43
CA SER A 555 1.08 13.84 -2.44
C SER A 555 0.81 13.28 -1.03
N GLY A 556 -0.30 12.56 -0.85
CA GLY A 556 -0.76 12.05 0.44
C GLY A 556 -0.85 10.52 0.56
N GLY A 557 -0.24 9.78 -0.37
CA GLY A 557 -0.22 8.31 -0.39
C GLY A 557 1.11 7.72 0.06
#